data_AF-S0KCW2-F1
#
_entry.id   AF-S0KCW2-F1
#
_cell.length_a   1.000
_cell.length_b   1.000
_cell.length_c   1.000
_cell.angle_alpha   90.00
_cell.angle_beta   90.00
_cell.angle_gamma   90.00
#
_symmetry.space_group_name_H-M   'P 1'
#
loop_
_entity.id
_entity.type
_entity.pdbx_description
1 polymer ?
#
loop_
_entity_poly.entity_id
_entity_poly.type
_entity_poly.pdbx_seq_one_letter_code
_entity_poly.pdbx_strand_id
1 'polypeptide(L)'
;MKSSRTAITIAYNRRVEVEAGVWENELVENKVKAEQQAIYQSRRDRALADKQTLTARFSVRSHLITTELDYVVWKGRKYKVNQAIENTDDHFTIIEIGELI
;
A
#
# COMPACT_ATOMS: atom_id res chain seq x y z
N MET A 1 18.98 0.64 -16.39
CA MET A 1 18.64 0.29 -14.98
C MET A 1 17.71 -0.91 -14.99
N LYS A 2 18.05 -2.01 -14.29
CA LYS A 2 17.09 -3.11 -14.07
C LYS A 2 15.98 -2.55 -13.18
N SER A 3 14.80 -2.28 -13.75
CA SER A 3 13.60 -1.99 -12.95
C SER A 3 13.33 -3.24 -12.10
N SER A 4 13.63 -3.17 -10.80
CA SER A 4 13.37 -4.27 -9.87
C SER A 4 11.88 -4.27 -9.54
N ARG A 5 11.06 -4.63 -10.54
CA ARG A 5 9.62 -4.79 -10.35
C ARG A 5 9.39 -5.98 -9.44
N THR A 6 8.62 -5.76 -8.38
CA THR A 6 8.21 -6.78 -7.44
C THR A 6 6.69 -6.92 -7.48
N ALA A 7 6.18 -8.10 -7.19
CA ALA A 7 4.74 -8.29 -7.02
C ALA A 7 4.41 -8.12 -5.53
N ILE A 8 3.44 -7.26 -5.24
CA ILE A 8 2.85 -7.13 -3.91
C ILE A 8 1.36 -7.43 -4.03
N THR A 9 0.74 -7.86 -2.93
CA THR A 9 -0.72 -7.92 -2.84
C THR A 9 -1.18 -6.72 -2.04
N ILE A 10 -2.07 -5.92 -2.60
CA ILE A 10 -2.77 -4.86 -1.89
C ILE A 10 -4.10 -5.42 -1.42
N ALA A 11 -4.48 -5.11 -0.18
CA ALA A 11 -5.77 -5.47 0.37
C ALA A 11 -6.55 -4.23 0.75
N TYR A 12 -7.85 -4.22 0.46
CA TYR A 12 -8.78 -3.19 0.89
C TYR A 12 -10.12 -3.84 1.21
N ASN A 13 -10.85 -3.23 2.15
CA ASN A 13 -12.21 -3.62 2.44
C ASN A 13 -13.13 -2.82 1.53
N ARG A 14 -14.00 -3.50 0.79
CA ARG A 14 -15.04 -2.87 -0.02
C ARG A 14 -16.37 -3.05 0.69
N ARG A 15 -17.13 -1.97 0.82
CA ARG A 15 -18.52 -2.06 1.28
C ARG A 15 -19.42 -2.42 0.10
N VAL A 16 -20.14 -3.53 0.20
CA VAL A 16 -21.03 -4.02 -0.87
C VAL A 16 -22.43 -4.20 -0.31
N GLU A 17 -23.43 -3.74 -1.05
CA GLU A 17 -24.84 -3.96 -0.74
C GLU A 17 -25.21 -5.38 -1.20
N VAL A 18 -25.53 -6.25 -0.24
CA VAL A 18 -25.86 -7.67 -0.49
C VAL A 18 -27.37 -7.88 -0.62
N GLU A 19 -28.15 -7.07 0.09
CA GLU A 19 -29.61 -7.00 0.02
C GLU A 19 -30.04 -5.55 0.20
N ALA A 20 -31.27 -5.20 -0.18
CA ALA A 20 -31.76 -3.82 -0.09
C ALA A 20 -31.59 -3.24 1.32
N GLY A 21 -30.63 -2.32 1.48
CA GLY A 21 -30.28 -1.69 2.76
C GLY A 21 -29.31 -2.47 3.66
N VAL A 22 -28.87 -3.67 3.29
CA VAL A 22 -27.89 -4.49 4.04
C VAL A 22 -26.53 -4.40 3.37
N TRP A 23 -25.54 -3.92 4.12
CA TRP A 23 -24.19 -3.70 3.64
C TRP A 23 -23.20 -4.59 4.39
N GLU A 24 -22.39 -5.33 3.64
CA GLU A 24 -21.31 -6.15 4.19
C GLU A 24 -19.94 -5.61 3.75
N ASN A 25 -18.91 -5.95 4.54
CA ASN A 25 -17.53 -5.67 4.19
C ASN A 25 -16.94 -6.90 3.50
N GLU A 26 -16.57 -6.75 2.23
CA GLU A 26 -15.87 -7.75 1.46
C GLU A 26 -14.37 -7.40 1.42
N LEU A 27 -13.52 -8.31 1.87
CA LEU A 27 -12.08 -8.17 1.75
C LEU A 27 -11.65 -8.49 0.32
N VAL A 28 -11.05 -7.51 -0.37
CA VAL A 28 -10.53 -7.67 -1.72
C VAL A 28 -9.00 -7.65 -1.68
N GLU A 29 -8.39 -8.71 -2.22
CA GLU A 29 -6.94 -8.82 -2.36
C GLU A 29 -6.55 -8.80 -3.84
N ASN A 30 -5.76 -7.81 -4.26
CA ASN A 30 -5.30 -7.67 -5.63
C ASN A 30 -3.78 -7.74 -5.72
N LYS A 31 -3.29 -8.64 -6.59
CA LYS A 31 -1.86 -8.74 -6.88
C LYS A 31 -1.46 -7.69 -7.91
N VAL A 32 -0.57 -6.79 -7.53
CA VAL A 32 -0.14 -5.66 -8.36
C VAL A 32 1.37 -5.69 -8.58
N LYS A 33 1.80 -5.14 -9.73
CA LYS A 33 3.21 -4.90 -10.01
C LYS A 33 3.60 -3.56 -9.38
N ALA A 34 4.67 -3.59 -8.59
CA ALA A 34 5.19 -2.44 -7.87
C ALA A 34 6.68 -2.27 -8.12
N GLU A 35 7.19 -1.05 -8.00
CA GLU A 35 8.62 -0.76 -7.98
C GLU A 35 9.04 -0.41 -6.56
N GLN A 36 9.97 -1.17 -5.99
CA GLN A 36 10.49 -0.86 -4.66
C GLN A 36 11.40 0.38 -4.73
N GLN A 37 11.06 1.41 -3.96
CA GLN A 37 11.85 2.64 -3.87
C GLN A 37 12.90 2.54 -2.75
N ALA A 38 14.01 3.25 -2.96
CA ALA A 38 14.97 3.47 -1.89
C ALA A 38 14.34 4.33 -0.79
N ILE A 39 14.68 4.03 0.46
CA ILE A 39 14.27 4.83 1.62
C ILE A 39 15.49 5.63 2.08
N TYR A 40 15.47 6.93 1.82
CA TYR A 40 16.49 7.86 2.29
C TYR A 40 16.43 8.05 3.81
N GLN A 41 17.57 8.35 4.43
CA GLN A 41 17.67 8.53 5.89
C GLN A 41 16.67 9.56 6.42
N SER A 42 16.54 10.70 5.74
CA SER A 42 15.59 11.76 6.10
C SER A 42 14.14 11.29 6.19
N ARG A 43 13.73 10.32 5.35
CA ARG A 43 12.38 9.74 5.42
C ARG A 43 12.24 8.78 6.60
N ARG A 44 13.29 8.01 6.93
CA ARG A 44 13.32 7.15 8.12
C ARG A 44 13.23 7.97 9.40
N ASP A 45 13.97 9.07 9.47
CA ASP A 45 13.98 9.96 10.63
C ASP A 45 12.60 10.58 10.84
N ARG A 46 11.91 10.95 9.75
CA ARG A 46 10.52 11.45 9.83
C ARG A 46 9.56 10.38 10.34
N ALA A 47 9.62 9.16 9.79
CA ALA A 47 8.78 8.07 10.27
C ALA A 47 9.01 7.78 11.76
N LEU A 48 10.28 7.81 12.20
CA LEU A 48 10.64 7.65 13.61
C LEU A 48 10.07 8.77 14.49
N ALA A 49 10.13 10.03 14.04
CA ALA A 49 9.52 11.16 14.73
C ALA A 49 8.00 11.01 14.87
N ASP A 50 7.35 10.44 13.84
CA ASP A 50 5.93 10.11 13.83
C ASP A 50 5.59 8.83 14.63
N LYS A 51 6.58 8.21 15.29
CA LYS A 51 6.48 6.92 16.01
C LYS A 51 5.99 5.76 15.13
N GLN A 52 6.29 5.82 13.84
CA GLN A 52 5.96 4.79 12.87
C GLN A 52 7.23 4.03 12.43
N THR A 53 7.10 2.71 12.28
CA THR A 53 8.13 1.91 11.61
C THR A 53 7.96 2.06 10.11
N LEU A 54 9.03 2.34 9.35
CA LEU A 54 9.01 2.35 7.88
C LEU A 54 9.85 1.19 7.34
N THR A 55 9.18 0.14 6.87
CA THR A 55 9.83 -1.10 6.43
C THR A 55 10.22 -1.07 4.96
N ALA A 56 9.29 -0.68 4.09
CA ALA A 56 9.52 -0.59 2.65
C ALA A 56 8.62 0.48 2.02
N ARG A 57 8.98 0.87 0.80
CA ARG A 57 8.26 1.86 0.02
C ARG A 57 8.12 1.37 -1.42
N PHE A 58 6.93 1.50 -1.97
CA PHE A 58 6.57 0.97 -3.28
C PHE A 58 5.91 2.05 -4.13
N SER A 59 6.28 2.12 -5.40
CA SER A 59 5.54 2.86 -6.42
C SER A 59 4.63 1.90 -7.17
N VAL A 60 3.32 2.18 -7.18
CA VAL A 60 2.29 1.40 -7.85
C VAL A 60 1.48 2.31 -8.76
N ARG A 61 0.95 1.81 -9.88
CA ARG A 61 0.07 2.63 -10.75
C ARG A 61 -1.16 3.09 -9.97
N SER A 62 -1.48 4.38 -9.99
CA SER A 62 -2.55 4.95 -9.14
C SER A 62 -3.91 4.32 -9.37
N HIS A 63 -4.27 4.01 -10.62
CA HIS A 63 -5.57 3.38 -10.93
C HIS A 63 -5.75 1.97 -10.33
N LEU A 64 -4.68 1.35 -9.83
CA LEU A 64 -4.75 0.07 -9.12
C LEU A 64 -4.95 0.23 -7.61
N ILE A 65 -4.84 1.45 -7.10
CA ILE A 65 -4.93 1.76 -5.68
C ILE A 65 -6.29 2.36 -5.36
N THR A 66 -6.94 1.82 -4.33
CA THR A 66 -8.16 2.39 -3.75
C THR A 66 -7.79 3.21 -2.51
N THR A 67 -8.64 4.16 -2.15
CA THR A 67 -8.45 5.01 -0.96
C THR A 67 -8.56 4.24 0.36
N GLU A 68 -9.08 3.01 0.33
CA GLU A 68 -9.34 2.16 1.50
C GLU A 68 -8.31 1.03 1.65
N LEU A 69 -7.05 1.29 1.28
CA LEU A 69 -5.94 0.34 1.51
C LEU A 69 -5.82 0.00 3.00
N ASP A 70 -5.97 -1.28 3.32
CA ASP A 70 -5.89 -1.81 4.68
C ASP A 70 -4.46 -2.32 4.97
N TYR A 71 -4.01 -3.31 4.20
CA TYR A 71 -2.68 -3.90 4.35
C TYR A 71 -2.04 -4.26 3.01
N VAL A 72 -0.74 -4.53 3.05
CA VAL A 72 0.04 -5.04 1.91
C VAL A 72 0.69 -6.36 2.28
N VAL A 73 0.52 -7.36 1.42
CA VAL A 73 1.30 -8.60 1.48
C VAL A 73 2.57 -8.42 0.66
N TRP A 74 3.72 -8.50 1.31
CA TRP A 74 5.02 -8.48 0.66
C TRP A 74 5.87 -9.63 1.18
N LYS A 75 6.49 -10.38 0.27
CA LYS A 75 7.31 -11.57 0.61
C LYS A 75 6.57 -12.56 1.53
N GLY A 76 5.26 -12.71 1.33
CA GLY A 76 4.41 -13.65 2.09
C GLY A 76 4.02 -13.19 3.49
N ARG A 77 4.27 -11.92 3.85
CA ARG A 77 3.88 -11.36 5.16
C ARG A 77 2.98 -10.15 4.98
N LYS A 78 2.01 -9.99 5.90
CA LYS A 78 1.11 -8.83 5.93
C LYS A 78 1.78 -7.68 6.67
N TYR A 79 1.70 -6.50 6.08
CA TYR A 79 2.23 -5.28 6.65
C TYR A 79 1.14 -4.22 6.67
N LYS A 80 1.08 -3.46 7.76
CA LYS A 80 0.23 -2.28 7.87
C LYS A 80 0.65 -1.22 6.84
N VAL A 81 -0.32 -0.58 6.20
CA VAL A 81 -0.07 0.60 5.38
C VAL A 81 0.03 1.81 6.30
N ASN A 82 1.18 2.50 6.28
CA ASN A 82 1.34 3.75 7.03
C ASN A 82 0.72 4.92 6.26
N GLN A 83 0.95 4.94 4.95
CA GLN A 83 0.42 5.97 4.05
C GLN A 83 0.44 5.51 2.59
N ALA A 84 -0.47 6.09 1.81
CA ALA A 84 -0.49 6.03 0.35
C ALA A 84 -0.54 7.47 -0.17
N ILE A 85 0.50 7.91 -0.88
CA ILE A 85 0.61 9.25 -1.44
C ILE A 85 0.48 9.15 -2.95
N GLU A 86 -0.62 9.68 -3.48
CA GLU A 86 -0.78 9.80 -4.92
C GLU A 86 0.12 10.90 -5.46
N ASN A 87 0.95 10.56 -6.46
CA ASN A 87 1.67 11.51 -7.27
C ASN A 87 0.87 11.73 -8.56
N THR A 88 0.19 12.88 -8.62
CA THR A 88 -0.69 13.26 -9.72
C THR A 88 0.04 13.43 -11.05
N ASP A 89 1.34 13.75 -11.01
CA ASP A 89 2.11 14.05 -12.21
C ASP A 89 2.58 12.77 -12.93
N ASP A 90 2.86 11.71 -12.17
CA ASP A 90 3.45 10.48 -12.71
C ASP A 90 2.45 9.30 -12.84
N HIS A 91 1.17 9.49 -12.45
CA HIS A 91 0.16 8.41 -12.38
C HIS A 91 0.58 7.21 -11.51
N PHE A 92 1.39 7.49 -10.48
CA PHE A 92 1.80 6.50 -9.49
C PHE A 92 1.41 6.92 -8.09
N THR A 93 1.06 5.94 -7.28
CA THR A 93 0.86 6.09 -5.85
C THR A 93 2.03 5.44 -5.12
N ILE A 94 2.61 6.18 -4.20
CA ILE A 94 3.66 5.72 -3.32
C ILE A 94 3.05 5.15 -2.05
N ILE A 95 3.21 3.85 -1.84
CA ILE A 95 2.77 3.15 -0.64
C ILE A 95 3.97 2.97 0.28
N GLU A 96 3.83 3.41 1.53
CA GLU A 96 4.77 3.11 2.59
C GLU A 96 4.17 2.11 3.56
N ILE A 97 4.89 1.01 3.77
CA ILE A 97 4.47 -0.06 4.67
C ILE A 97 5.28 -0.04 5.96
N GLY A 98 4.62 -0.37 7.06
CA GLY A 98 5.19 -0.30 8.39
C GLY A 98 5.37 -1.66 9.04
N GLU A 99 4.78 -1.82 10.22
CA GLU A 99 4.88 -3.01 11.05
C GLU A 99 4.16 -4.23 10.44
N LEU A 100 4.59 -5.42 10.87
CA LEU A 100 3.92 -6.68 10.55
C LEU A 100 2.61 -6.78 11.33
N ILE A 101 1.57 -7.33 10.71
CA ILE A 101 0.26 -7.61 11.30
C ILE A 101 -0.14 -9.07 11.14
#